data_AF-A0A4Y9FTD8-F1
#
_entry.id   AF-A0A4Y9FTD8-F1
#
_cell.length_a   1.000
_cell.length_b   1.000
_cell.length_c   1.000
_cell.angle_alpha   90.00
_cell.angle_beta   90.00
_cell.angle_gamma   90.00
#
_symmetry.space_group_name_H-M   'P 1'
#
loop_
_entity.id
_entity.type
_entity.pdbx_description
1 polymer ?
#
loop_
_entity_poly.entity_id
_entity_poly.type
_entity_poly.pdbx_seq_one_letter_code
_entity_poly.pdbx_strand_id
1 'polypeptide(L)'
;MIRKAVGEPGWYQYLPLDEPVIDALDEQARRPGVEVAWLTSWGPSQEDIDDLVNGKRLRGRLPGTCVPWIDSLKFGWRSRSFLAYLKQTRPASVIWADDRAPGDIRRRIDERIGIPRLVIRPHVNVGLTMRHVDRIRALNRPDFRSVLQARMEHDEQEVLAGDA
;
A
#
# COMPACT_ATOMS: atom_id res chain seq x y z
N MET A 1 -16.43 4.24 18.39
CA MET A 1 -15.26 5.12 18.70
C MET A 1 -14.42 4.43 19.76
N ILE A 2 -13.09 4.38 19.62
CA ILE A 2 -12.21 3.68 20.57
C ILE A 2 -10.98 4.60 20.84
N ARG A 3 -10.49 4.79 22.11
CA ARG A 3 -9.24 5.58 22.47
C ARG A 3 -8.13 4.87 23.38
N LYS A 4 -6.87 4.60 22.92
CA LYS A 4 -5.62 4.14 23.66
C LYS A 4 -4.27 4.51 22.94
N ALA A 5 -3.45 5.41 23.50
CA ALA A 5 -2.15 5.92 23.00
C ALA A 5 -0.99 5.59 23.97
N VAL A 6 0.24 5.45 23.49
CA VAL A 6 1.39 4.99 24.30
C VAL A 6 2.15 6.18 24.92
N GLY A 7 2.38 6.14 26.24
CA GLY A 7 3.16 7.14 26.98
C GLY A 7 2.88 7.15 28.49
N GLU A 8 1.61 7.03 28.87
CA GLU A 8 1.17 7.04 30.27
C GLU A 8 0.23 5.85 30.60
N PRO A 9 0.24 5.33 31.85
CA PRO A 9 -0.77 4.39 32.33
C PRO A 9 -2.15 5.05 32.25
N GLY A 10 -3.04 4.50 31.42
CA GLY A 10 -4.38 5.04 31.17
C GLY A 10 -4.56 5.85 29.89
N TRP A 11 -3.52 6.21 29.12
CA TRP A 11 -3.72 7.16 28.00
C TRP A 11 -4.22 6.63 26.66
N TYR A 12 -4.79 7.58 25.89
CA TYR A 12 -5.97 7.44 25.01
C TYR A 12 -5.86 8.10 23.60
N GLN A 13 -5.77 7.27 22.54
CA GLN A 13 -6.17 7.44 21.10
C GLN A 13 -5.83 6.12 20.33
N TYR A 14 -6.80 5.23 20.04
CA TYR A 14 -6.60 4.14 19.05
C TYR A 14 -6.78 4.82 17.68
N LEU A 15 -6.14 4.29 16.64
CA LEU A 15 -6.27 4.83 15.29
C LEU A 15 -7.77 4.88 14.91
N PRO A 16 -8.33 6.04 14.53
CA PRO A 16 -9.71 6.13 14.11
C PRO A 16 -9.85 5.40 12.77
N LEU A 17 -10.25 4.14 12.85
CA LEU A 17 -10.54 3.31 11.68
C LEU A 17 -11.93 3.68 11.15
N ASP A 18 -11.95 4.22 9.93
CA ASP A 18 -13.17 4.42 9.15
C ASP A 18 -13.66 3.05 8.65
N GLU A 19 -14.71 2.50 9.27
CA GLU A 19 -15.20 1.16 8.97
C GLU A 19 -15.60 0.98 7.48
N PRO A 20 -16.36 1.90 6.85
CA PRO A 20 -16.60 1.88 5.40
C PRO A 20 -15.33 1.76 4.54
N VAL A 21 -14.26 2.50 4.87
CA VAL A 21 -12.99 2.40 4.13
C VAL A 21 -12.32 1.04 4.35
N ILE A 22 -12.34 0.52 5.58
CA ILE A 22 -11.78 -0.81 5.89
C ILE A 22 -12.54 -1.92 5.17
N ASP A 23 -13.88 -1.89 5.17
CA ASP A 23 -14.72 -2.88 4.51
C ASP A 23 -14.55 -2.86 2.99
N ALA A 24 -14.47 -1.65 2.40
CA ALA A 24 -14.25 -1.50 0.96
C ALA A 24 -12.82 -1.89 0.51
N LEU A 25 -11.82 -1.79 1.39
CA LEU A 25 -10.47 -2.33 1.15
C LEU A 25 -10.43 -3.85 1.32
N ASP A 26 -11.14 -4.41 2.31
CA ASP A 26 -11.24 -5.86 2.54
C ASP A 26 -11.92 -6.57 1.37
N GLU A 27 -12.99 -5.97 0.83
CA GLU A 27 -13.65 -6.42 -0.39
C GLU A 27 -12.64 -6.58 -1.54
N GLN A 28 -11.73 -5.62 -1.74
CA GLN A 28 -10.71 -5.71 -2.79
C GLN A 28 -9.61 -6.73 -2.46
N ALA A 29 -9.19 -6.82 -1.19
CA ALA A 29 -8.18 -7.77 -0.72
C ALA A 29 -8.60 -9.23 -0.89
N ARG A 30 -9.90 -9.54 -0.87
CA ARG A 30 -10.45 -10.89 -1.04
C ARG A 30 -10.71 -11.31 -2.50
N ARG A 31 -10.48 -10.44 -3.49
CA ARG A 31 -10.79 -10.76 -4.89
C ARG A 31 -9.79 -11.81 -5.44
N PRO A 32 -10.23 -12.77 -6.27
CA PRO A 32 -9.33 -13.76 -6.86
C PRO A 32 -8.17 -13.11 -7.62
N GLY A 33 -6.95 -13.60 -7.39
CA GLY A 33 -5.74 -13.08 -8.03
C GLY A 33 -5.18 -11.79 -7.42
N VAL A 34 -5.70 -11.32 -6.26
CA VAL A 34 -5.11 -10.22 -5.51
C VAL A 34 -4.15 -10.77 -4.44
N GLU A 35 -2.86 -10.45 -4.57
CA GLU A 35 -1.83 -10.70 -3.55
C GLU A 35 -1.73 -9.48 -2.62
N VAL A 36 -1.77 -9.69 -1.30
CA VAL A 36 -1.86 -8.61 -0.32
C VAL A 36 -0.73 -8.67 0.71
N ALA A 37 -0.07 -7.52 0.89
CA ALA A 37 0.98 -7.34 1.90
C ALA A 37 0.86 -5.96 2.57
N TRP A 38 1.15 -5.92 3.87
CA TRP A 38 0.93 -4.76 4.74
C TRP A 38 2.24 -4.14 5.19
N LEU A 39 2.54 -2.91 4.75
CA LEU A 39 3.60 -2.10 5.31
C LEU A 39 2.99 -0.98 6.15
N THR A 40 2.88 -1.23 7.45
CA THR A 40 2.25 -0.32 8.40
C THR A 40 3.18 0.03 9.57
N SER A 41 2.91 1.14 10.24
CA SER A 41 3.52 1.55 11.51
C SER A 41 2.45 1.94 12.54
N TRP A 42 1.35 1.19 12.54
CA TRP A 42 0.20 1.40 13.44
C TRP A 42 0.44 0.94 14.88
N GLY A 43 1.53 0.21 15.14
CA GLY A 43 1.99 -0.19 16.47
C GLY A 43 3.47 0.16 16.70
N PRO A 44 3.91 0.26 17.96
CA PRO A 44 5.32 0.48 18.30
C PRO A 44 6.20 -0.77 18.08
N SER A 45 5.59 -1.96 17.98
CA SER A 45 6.27 -3.23 17.71
C SER A 45 5.63 -3.98 16.52
N GLN A 46 6.35 -5.00 16.02
CA GLN A 46 5.83 -5.92 15.01
C GLN A 46 4.67 -6.79 15.55
N GLU A 47 4.65 -7.07 16.86
CA GLU A 47 3.62 -7.84 17.55
C GLU A 47 2.31 -7.05 17.71
N ASP A 48 2.38 -5.76 18.06
CA ASP A 48 1.20 -4.86 18.07
C ASP A 48 0.55 -4.73 16.68
N ILE A 49 1.37 -4.81 15.63
CA ILE A 49 0.93 -4.79 14.24
C ILE A 49 0.29 -6.14 13.86
N ASP A 50 0.81 -7.25 14.37
CA ASP A 50 0.23 -8.57 14.17
C ASP A 50 -1.12 -8.73 14.89
N ASP A 51 -1.27 -8.29 16.15
CA ASP A 51 -2.57 -8.22 16.85
C ASP A 51 -3.58 -7.30 16.12
N LEU A 52 -3.11 -6.25 15.46
CA LEU A 52 -3.96 -5.37 14.69
C LEU A 52 -4.43 -6.01 13.37
N VAL A 53 -3.51 -6.62 12.61
CA VAL A 53 -3.78 -7.18 11.27
C VAL A 53 -4.39 -8.58 11.34
N ASN A 54 -3.74 -9.49 12.06
CA ASN A 54 -4.11 -10.91 12.17
C ASN A 54 -4.93 -11.23 13.43
N GLY A 55 -4.88 -10.35 14.44
CA GLY A 55 -5.67 -10.47 15.67
C GLY A 55 -7.11 -9.93 15.56
N LYS A 56 -7.73 -9.67 16.71
CA LYS A 56 -9.19 -9.41 16.79
C LYS A 56 -9.60 -8.01 16.32
N ARG A 57 -8.67 -7.06 16.17
CA ARG A 57 -9.00 -5.62 16.02
C ARG A 57 -9.63 -5.27 14.68
N LEU A 58 -9.07 -5.77 13.58
CA LEU A 58 -9.70 -5.63 12.26
C LEU A 58 -10.86 -6.61 12.02
N ARG A 59 -11.17 -7.49 12.99
CA ARG A 59 -12.21 -8.53 12.90
C ARG A 59 -11.98 -9.50 11.73
N GLY A 60 -10.72 -9.83 11.43
CA GLY A 60 -10.31 -10.69 10.31
C GLY A 60 -10.44 -10.05 8.92
N ARG A 61 -10.66 -8.73 8.85
CA ARG A 61 -10.59 -7.93 7.62
C ARG A 61 -9.14 -7.52 7.32
N LEU A 62 -8.89 -7.19 6.05
CA LEU A 62 -7.57 -6.83 5.51
C LEU A 62 -6.55 -7.97 5.62
N PRO A 63 -6.86 -9.18 5.08
CA PRO A 63 -5.94 -10.31 5.10
C PRO A 63 -4.64 -9.99 4.35
N GLY A 64 -3.53 -10.62 4.74
CA GLY A 64 -2.26 -10.52 4.00
C GLY A 64 -1.03 -10.59 4.91
N THR A 65 0.15 -10.60 4.29
CA THR A 65 1.42 -10.76 5.01
C THR A 65 1.99 -9.41 5.44
N CYS A 66 2.45 -9.29 6.70
CA CYS A 66 3.20 -8.12 7.14
C CYS A 66 4.55 -8.01 6.41
N VAL A 67 4.82 -6.87 5.78
CA VAL A 67 6.09 -6.57 5.10
C VAL A 67 7.18 -6.36 6.15
N PRO A 68 8.28 -7.14 6.14
CA PRO A 68 9.33 -7.02 7.14
C PRO A 68 9.97 -5.63 7.19
N TRP A 69 10.15 -5.11 8.40
CA TRP A 69 10.83 -3.84 8.63
C TRP A 69 12.36 -3.99 8.49
N ILE A 70 12.95 -3.24 7.57
CA ILE A 70 14.40 -3.22 7.30
C ILE A 70 14.94 -1.85 7.69
N ASP A 71 15.88 -1.81 8.63
CA ASP A 71 16.46 -0.56 9.18
C ASP A 71 15.39 0.43 9.69
N SER A 72 14.40 -0.03 10.48
CA SER A 72 13.24 0.77 10.93
C SER A 72 13.59 2.09 11.64
N LEU A 73 14.77 2.19 12.24
CA LEU A 73 15.27 3.41 12.90
C LEU A 73 15.87 4.44 11.92
N LYS A 74 16.18 4.06 10.67
CA LYS A 74 16.80 4.96 9.66
C LYS A 74 15.74 5.61 8.78
N PHE A 75 15.89 6.90 8.48
CA PHE A 75 15.00 7.63 7.54
C PHE A 75 14.79 6.86 6.22
N GLY A 76 13.56 6.88 5.68
CA GLY A 76 13.20 6.19 4.43
C GLY A 76 13.09 4.67 4.51
N TRP A 77 13.05 4.06 5.72
CA TRP A 77 12.96 2.61 5.89
C TRP A 77 11.74 1.97 5.21
N ARG A 78 10.57 2.63 5.24
CA ARG A 78 9.35 2.13 4.59
C ARG A 78 9.60 1.84 3.11
N SER A 79 10.20 2.79 2.39
CA SER A 79 10.57 2.59 0.98
C SER A 79 11.60 1.48 0.76
N ARG A 80 12.55 1.29 1.68
CA ARG A 80 13.54 0.19 1.58
C ARG A 80 12.88 -1.17 1.80
N SER A 81 12.12 -1.32 2.88
CA SER A 81 11.29 -2.51 3.14
C SER A 81 10.39 -2.86 1.96
N PHE A 82 9.66 -1.89 1.45
CA PHE A 82 8.73 -2.07 0.34
C PHE A 82 9.46 -2.52 -0.94
N LEU A 83 10.51 -1.82 -1.37
CA LEU A 83 11.25 -2.19 -2.58
C LEU A 83 11.99 -3.54 -2.44
N ALA A 84 12.47 -3.88 -1.24
CA ALA A 84 13.08 -5.18 -0.97
C ALA A 84 12.03 -6.31 -1.05
N TYR A 85 10.86 -6.11 -0.44
CA TYR A 85 9.74 -7.04 -0.50
C TYR A 85 9.28 -7.30 -1.93
N LEU A 86 9.06 -6.24 -2.72
CA LEU A 86 8.68 -6.38 -4.14
C LEU A 86 9.75 -7.09 -4.98
N LYS A 87 11.05 -6.87 -4.70
CA LYS A 87 12.13 -7.59 -5.38
C LYS A 87 12.13 -9.09 -5.06
N GLN A 88 11.72 -9.45 -3.83
CA GLN A 88 11.63 -10.83 -3.35
C GLN A 88 10.37 -11.55 -3.90
N THR A 89 9.20 -10.92 -3.81
CA THR A 89 7.91 -11.54 -4.16
C THR A 89 7.55 -11.41 -5.63
N ARG A 90 8.04 -10.37 -6.33
CA ARG A 90 7.78 -10.09 -7.75
C ARG A 90 6.29 -10.12 -8.14
N PRO A 91 5.41 -9.38 -7.45
CA PRO A 91 3.99 -9.39 -7.75
C PRO A 91 3.71 -8.75 -9.12
N ALA A 92 2.67 -9.22 -9.80
CA ALA A 92 2.33 -8.75 -11.15
C ALA A 92 1.88 -7.27 -11.23
N SER A 93 1.53 -6.66 -10.09
CA SER A 93 1.28 -5.22 -9.95
C SER A 93 1.33 -4.85 -8.46
N VAL A 94 1.39 -3.55 -8.14
CA VAL A 94 1.40 -3.10 -6.75
C VAL A 94 0.63 -1.80 -6.50
N ILE A 95 0.01 -1.70 -5.34
CA ILE A 95 -0.56 -0.47 -4.81
C ILE A 95 0.16 -0.12 -3.50
N TRP A 96 0.71 1.08 -3.40
CA TRP A 96 1.34 1.58 -2.18
C TRP A 96 0.61 2.81 -1.65
N ALA A 97 0.12 2.73 -0.41
CA ALA A 97 -0.50 3.83 0.30
C ALA A 97 0.35 4.20 1.52
N ASP A 98 1.04 5.34 1.47
CA ASP A 98 1.91 5.83 2.55
C ASP A 98 1.97 7.37 2.47
N ASP A 99 1.61 8.07 3.56
CA ASP A 99 1.63 9.54 3.67
C ASP A 99 3.07 10.09 3.54
N ARG A 100 4.06 9.25 3.80
CA ARG A 100 5.51 9.55 3.79
C ARG A 100 6.23 8.93 2.60
N ALA A 101 5.52 8.41 1.60
CA ALA A 101 6.13 7.91 0.37
C ALA A 101 6.97 9.00 -0.32
N PRO A 102 8.28 8.80 -0.56
CA PRO A 102 9.13 9.84 -1.13
C PRO A 102 8.71 10.19 -2.55
N GLY A 103 8.98 11.44 -2.95
CA GLY A 103 8.55 12.04 -4.21
C GLY A 103 8.80 11.16 -5.44
N ASP A 104 9.98 10.54 -5.50
CA ASP A 104 10.53 9.78 -6.60
C ASP A 104 10.27 8.26 -6.56
N ILE A 105 9.47 7.75 -5.60
CA ILE A 105 9.25 6.30 -5.48
C ILE A 105 8.72 5.65 -6.76
N ARG A 106 7.87 6.34 -7.54
CA ARG A 106 7.29 5.78 -8.79
C ARG A 106 8.42 5.37 -9.73
N ARG A 107 9.32 6.32 -10.03
CA ARG A 107 10.55 6.10 -10.79
C ARG A 107 11.41 4.97 -10.21
N ARG A 108 11.56 4.89 -8.88
CA ARG A 108 12.33 3.80 -8.24
C ARG A 108 11.69 2.41 -8.39
N ILE A 109 10.37 2.30 -8.52
CA ILE A 109 9.68 1.03 -8.81
C ILE A 109 9.92 0.67 -10.28
N ASP A 110 9.83 1.66 -11.17
CA ASP A 110 10.03 1.50 -12.62
C ASP A 110 11.46 1.01 -12.92
N GLU A 111 12.46 1.79 -12.51
CA GLU A 111 13.90 1.54 -12.76
C GLU A 111 14.42 0.22 -12.17
N ARG A 112 13.78 -0.32 -11.11
CA ARG A 112 14.33 -1.43 -10.31
C ARG A 112 13.52 -2.71 -10.37
N ILE A 113 12.25 -2.63 -10.74
CA ILE A 113 11.29 -3.74 -10.65
C ILE A 113 10.41 -3.83 -11.90
N GLY A 114 10.07 -2.70 -12.54
CA GLY A 114 9.36 -2.68 -13.83
C GLY A 114 7.90 -3.13 -13.78
N ILE A 115 7.25 -3.11 -12.59
CA ILE A 115 5.86 -3.57 -12.43
C ILE A 115 4.84 -2.43 -12.46
N PRO A 116 3.61 -2.66 -12.99
CA PRO A 116 2.50 -1.74 -12.87
C PRO A 116 2.25 -1.31 -11.42
N ARG A 117 2.09 0.00 -11.19
CA ARG A 117 2.11 0.60 -9.85
C ARG A 117 1.15 1.78 -9.68
N LEU A 118 0.37 1.76 -8.59
CA LEU A 118 -0.30 2.94 -8.05
C LEU A 118 0.37 3.38 -6.75
N VAL A 119 0.69 4.66 -6.64
CA VAL A 119 1.16 5.27 -5.40
C VAL A 119 0.12 6.28 -4.94
N ILE A 120 -0.36 6.10 -3.71
CA ILE A 120 -1.31 6.95 -3.02
C ILE A 120 -0.57 7.60 -1.85
N ARG A 121 -0.54 8.94 -1.80
CA ARG A 121 -0.08 9.70 -0.64
C ARG A 121 -1.30 10.29 0.06
N PRO A 122 -1.91 9.56 1.02
CA PRO A 122 -2.99 10.13 1.81
C PRO A 122 -2.49 11.32 2.63
N HIS A 123 -3.39 12.23 2.99
CA HIS A 123 -3.06 13.32 3.92
C HIS A 123 -2.86 12.74 5.33
N VAL A 124 -1.76 13.09 6.01
CA VAL A 124 -1.34 12.49 7.30
C VAL A 124 -2.44 12.53 8.38
N ASN A 125 -3.23 13.60 8.44
CA ASN A 125 -4.31 13.75 9.43
C ASN A 125 -5.67 13.13 9.00
N VAL A 126 -5.75 12.50 7.82
CA VAL A 126 -6.99 11.96 7.25
C VAL A 126 -6.86 10.48 6.89
N GLY A 127 -5.69 10.05 6.43
CA GLY A 127 -5.48 8.67 5.99
C GLY A 127 -6.16 8.35 4.65
N LEU A 128 -6.42 7.05 4.44
CA LEU A 128 -7.17 6.58 3.27
C LEU A 128 -8.65 6.97 3.37
N THR A 129 -9.29 7.15 2.23
CA THR A 129 -10.68 7.60 2.11
C THR A 129 -11.36 6.83 0.98
N MET A 130 -12.69 6.86 0.88
CA MET A 130 -13.42 6.19 -0.20
C MET A 130 -12.92 6.58 -1.60
N ARG A 131 -12.56 7.86 -1.82
CA ARG A 131 -11.95 8.33 -3.08
C ARG A 131 -10.62 7.61 -3.41
N HIS A 132 -9.86 7.19 -2.39
CA HIS A 132 -8.67 6.35 -2.59
C HIS A 132 -9.05 4.91 -2.94
N VAL A 133 -10.08 4.35 -2.31
CA VAL A 133 -10.60 3.00 -2.63
C VAL A 133 -11.16 2.93 -4.05
N ASP A 134 -11.85 3.96 -4.53
CA ASP A 134 -12.40 3.97 -5.89
C ASP A 134 -11.29 4.00 -6.96
N ARG A 135 -10.15 4.65 -6.68
CA ARG A 135 -8.94 4.58 -7.52
C ARG A 135 -8.31 3.19 -7.54
N ILE A 136 -8.37 2.46 -6.42
CA ILE A 136 -7.91 1.07 -6.32
C ILE A 136 -8.84 0.15 -7.12
N ARG A 137 -10.16 0.29 -6.94
CA ARG A 137 -11.19 -0.47 -7.67
C ARG A 137 -11.08 -0.32 -9.18
N ALA A 138 -10.75 0.87 -9.67
CA ALA A 138 -10.58 1.14 -11.10
C ALA A 138 -9.43 0.32 -11.73
N LEU A 139 -8.32 0.12 -11.01
CA LEU A 139 -7.18 -0.70 -11.45
C LEU A 139 -7.49 -2.20 -11.42
N ASN A 140 -8.26 -2.64 -10.42
CA ASN A 140 -8.69 -4.04 -10.27
C ASN A 140 -9.92 -4.38 -11.15
N ARG A 141 -10.07 -3.72 -12.31
CA ARG A 141 -11.01 -4.12 -13.37
C ARG A 141 -10.26 -4.92 -14.45
N PRO A 142 -10.85 -5.99 -15.02
CA PRO A 142 -10.17 -6.82 -16.02
C PRO A 142 -9.58 -6.00 -17.18
N ASP A 143 -10.36 -5.04 -17.66
CA ASP A 143 -10.05 -4.18 -18.81
C ASP A 143 -8.84 -3.24 -18.57
N PHE A 144 -8.48 -2.98 -17.31
CA PHE A 144 -7.42 -2.02 -16.98
C PHE A 144 -6.01 -2.57 -17.24
N ARG A 145 -5.83 -3.90 -17.28
CA ARG A 145 -4.59 -4.51 -17.75
C ARG A 145 -4.30 -4.12 -19.20
N SER A 146 -5.30 -4.19 -20.07
CA SER A 146 -5.20 -3.77 -21.47
C SER A 146 -4.94 -2.27 -21.60
N VAL A 147 -5.54 -1.42 -20.75
CA VAL A 147 -5.30 0.03 -20.76
C VAL A 147 -3.88 0.40 -20.30
N LEU A 148 -3.34 -0.28 -19.29
CA LEU A 148 -1.95 -0.04 -18.85
C LEU A 148 -0.94 -0.57 -19.86
N GLN A 149 -1.20 -1.74 -20.45
CA GLN A 149 -0.36 -2.31 -21.50
C GLN A 149 -0.35 -1.41 -22.75
N ALA A 150 -1.53 -1.04 -23.28
CA ALA A 150 -1.63 -0.16 -24.45
C ALA A 150 -0.98 1.22 -24.22
N ARG A 151 -0.95 1.72 -22.97
CA ARG A 151 -0.29 2.98 -22.64
C ARG A 151 1.23 2.85 -22.50
N MET A 152 1.73 1.70 -22.06
CA MET A 152 3.17 1.41 -22.09
C MET A 152 3.67 1.20 -23.53
N GLU A 153 2.90 0.50 -24.36
CA GLU A 153 3.20 0.32 -25.79
C GLU A 153 3.20 1.65 -26.57
N HIS A 154 2.35 2.61 -26.18
CA HIS A 154 2.34 3.96 -26.76
C HIS A 154 3.54 4.82 -26.33
N ASP A 155 3.92 4.78 -25.05
CA ASP A 155 5.09 5.51 -24.54
C ASP A 155 6.40 4.96 -25.18
N GLU A 156 6.48 3.66 -25.52
CA GLU A 156 7.62 3.07 -26.24
C GLU A 156 7.67 3.49 -27.72
N GLN A 157 6.52 3.69 -28.38
CA GLN A 157 6.46 4.17 -29.77
C GLN A 157 6.85 5.64 -29.93
N GLU A 158 6.49 6.51 -28.98
CA GLU A 158 6.92 7.92 -29.01
C GLU A 158 8.44 8.08 -28.83
N VAL A 159 9.08 7.20 -28.03
CA VAL A 159 10.54 7.21 -27.87
C VAL A 159 11.25 6.74 -29.15
N LEU A 160 10.73 5.73 -29.85
CA LEU A 160 11.33 5.23 -31.10
C LEU A 160 11.07 6.15 -32.32
N ALA A 161 10.02 6.97 -32.29
CA ALA A 161 9.71 7.93 -33.34
C ALA A 161 10.42 9.29 -33.18
N GLY A 162 11.09 9.53 -32.05
CA GLY A 162 11.79 10.79 -31.75
C GLY A 162 13.25 10.87 -32.22
N ASP A 163 13.84 9.77 -32.68
CA ASP A 163 15.26 9.62 -33.06
C ASP A 163 15.45 9.32 -34.57
N ALA A 164 14.55 9.83 -35.43
CA ALA A 164 14.55 9.63 -36.89
C ALA A 164 14.70 10.94 -37.70
#